data_AF-A0A150LPW4-F1
#
_entry.id   AF-A0A150LPW4-F1
#
_cell.length_a   1.000
_cell.length_b   1.000
_cell.length_c   1.000
_cell.angle_alpha   90.00
_cell.angle_beta   90.00
_cell.angle_gamma   90.00
#
_symmetry.space_group_name_H-M   'P 1'
#
loop_
_entity.id
_entity.type
_entity.pdbx_description
1 polymer ?
#
loop_
_entity_poly.entity_id
_entity_poly.type
_entity_poly.pdbx_seq_one_letter_code
_entity_poly.pdbx_strand_id
1 'polypeptide(L)'
;MKKWMFAMFSVSVLCLLIYFAIGQTNYAFADDDKAKIHEHYEKHEEHEKSGEKAVKESGKLLGWGAVSIALSAGALFPLRRKTKWIIKTFPNAKQFFVSLLKLLTKWHMLIGAAAFALAAAHGIFMYFSEGKLETREYVGIIGTAFMGIAAIFGTVLSKNKASSSIRSAHIGLLFTAGVFIVFHIFL
;
A
#
# COMPACT_ATOMS: atom_id res chain seq x y z
N MET A 1 26.90 -14.37 -12.13
CA MET A 1 26.22 -14.86 -10.91
C MET A 1 25.48 -16.16 -11.22
N LYS A 2 25.72 -17.23 -10.45
CA LYS A 2 25.09 -18.54 -10.69
C LYS A 2 23.57 -18.44 -10.48
N LYS A 3 22.77 -19.13 -11.31
CA LYS A 3 21.29 -19.11 -11.25
C LYS A 3 20.72 -19.42 -9.86
N TRP A 4 21.41 -20.26 -9.09
CA TRP A 4 21.09 -20.59 -7.71
C TRP A 4 21.16 -19.38 -6.75
N MET A 5 22.06 -18.42 -7.00
CA MET A 5 22.16 -17.21 -6.17
C MET A 5 20.95 -16.30 -6.34
N PHE A 6 20.38 -16.19 -7.55
CA PHE A 6 19.15 -15.42 -7.78
C PHE A 6 17.92 -16.11 -7.18
N ALA A 7 17.86 -17.44 -7.22
CA ALA A 7 16.80 -18.19 -6.55
C ALA A 7 16.88 -18.02 -5.03
N MET A 8 18.09 -18.12 -4.45
CA MET A 8 18.32 -17.86 -3.02
C MET A 8 17.95 -16.42 -2.63
N PHE A 9 18.30 -15.44 -3.47
CA PHE A 9 17.94 -14.04 -3.22
C PHE A 9 16.43 -13.81 -3.31
N SER A 10 15.74 -14.40 -4.30
CA SER A 10 14.29 -14.29 -4.41
C SER A 10 13.55 -14.98 -3.26
N VAL A 11 14.03 -16.13 -2.81
CA VAL A 11 13.49 -16.83 -1.63
C VAL A 11 13.79 -16.02 -0.37
N SER A 12 14.98 -15.44 -0.23
CA SER A 12 15.34 -14.57 0.90
C SER A 12 14.47 -13.32 0.95
N VAL A 13 14.18 -12.67 -0.18
CA VAL A 13 13.28 -11.52 -0.26
C VAL A 13 11.83 -11.93 0.05
N LEU A 14 11.36 -13.07 -0.46
CA LEU A 14 10.03 -13.59 -0.14
C LEU A 14 9.91 -13.95 1.34
N CYS A 15 10.92 -14.61 1.92
CA CYS A 15 11.00 -14.89 3.35
C CYS A 15 11.04 -13.61 4.16
N LEU A 16 11.78 -12.57 3.74
CA LEU A 16 11.79 -11.26 4.39
C LEU A 16 10.42 -10.58 4.32
N LEU A 17 9.71 -10.66 3.21
CA LEU A 17 8.36 -10.10 3.08
C LEU A 17 7.34 -10.85 3.96
N ILE A 18 7.46 -12.18 4.06
CA ILE A 18 6.64 -12.99 4.96
C ILE A 18 7.00 -12.71 6.42
N TYR A 19 8.29 -12.61 6.76
CA TYR A 19 8.76 -12.27 8.11
C TYR A 19 8.36 -10.84 8.49
N PHE A 20 8.38 -9.91 7.54
CA PHE A 20 7.88 -8.56 7.72
C PHE A 20 6.37 -8.59 7.97
N ALA A 21 5.59 -9.32 7.17
CA ALA A 21 4.15 -9.48 7.37
C ALA A 21 3.78 -10.13 8.71
N ILE A 22 4.49 -11.16 9.14
CA ILE A 22 4.33 -11.79 10.47
C ILE A 22 4.84 -10.87 11.59
N GLY A 23 5.91 -10.13 11.34
CA GLY A 23 6.43 -9.10 12.22
C GLY A 23 5.40 -7.99 12.44
N GLN A 24 4.64 -7.59 11.43
CA GLN A 24 3.58 -6.59 11.55
C GLN A 24 2.42 -7.07 12.45
N THR A 25 2.07 -8.36 12.43
CA THR A 25 1.05 -8.91 13.34
C THR A 25 1.54 -9.03 14.78
N ASN A 26 2.85 -9.26 14.99
CA ASN A 26 3.44 -9.35 16.32
C ASN A 26 3.78 -7.96 16.92
N TYR A 27 4.18 -6.98 16.11
CA TYR A 27 4.40 -5.60 16.58
C TYR A 27 3.09 -4.89 16.94
N ALA A 28 1.98 -5.21 16.28
CA ALA A 28 0.65 -4.70 16.66
C ALA A 28 0.14 -5.29 18.00
N PHE A 29 0.75 -6.37 18.49
CA PHE A 29 0.35 -7.06 19.73
C PHE A 29 1.40 -7.01 20.86
N ALA A 30 2.63 -6.54 20.61
CA ALA A 30 3.75 -6.63 21.56
C ALA A 30 4.23 -5.30 22.15
N ASP A 31 3.58 -4.17 21.87
CA ASP A 31 3.89 -2.87 22.50
C ASP A 31 3.02 -2.61 23.74
N ASP A 32 2.77 -3.65 24.56
CA ASP A 32 1.96 -3.57 25.79
C ASP A 32 2.71 -4.11 27.04
N ASP A 33 4.05 -4.17 27.02
CA ASP A 33 4.83 -4.66 28.18
C ASP A 33 5.98 -3.73 28.60
N LYS A 34 5.82 -2.42 28.37
CA LYS A 34 6.65 -1.37 28.97
C LYS A 34 5.83 -0.28 29.65
N ALA A 35 4.91 -0.68 30.51
CA ALA A 35 4.26 0.25 31.44
C ALA A 35 3.84 -0.43 32.75
N LYS A 36 4.73 -1.23 33.35
CA LYS A 36 4.64 -1.51 34.79
C LYS A 36 5.39 -0.42 35.54
N ILE A 37 4.71 0.14 36.54
CA ILE A 37 5.10 1.21 37.48
C ILE A 37 4.54 2.59 37.12
N HIS A 38 3.21 2.71 37.11
CA HIS A 38 2.50 3.76 37.84
C HIS A 38 1.00 3.44 37.79
N GLU A 39 0.60 2.44 38.57
CA GLU A 39 -0.80 2.40 38.99
C GLU A 39 -1.07 3.59 39.91
N HIS A 40 -2.26 4.16 39.74
CA HIS A 40 -3.16 4.55 40.83
C HIS A 40 -3.62 6.00 40.91
N TYR A 41 -4.03 6.64 39.81
CA TYR A 41 -5.07 7.69 39.81
C TYR A 41 -5.70 7.77 38.40
N GLU A 42 -6.99 8.13 38.31
CA GLU A 42 -7.82 8.30 37.09
C GLU A 42 -8.58 7.07 36.53
N LYS A 43 -9.53 6.55 37.31
CA LYS A 43 -10.55 5.60 36.82
C LYS A 43 -11.82 6.26 36.27
N HIS A 44 -11.73 7.50 35.73
CA HIS A 44 -12.91 8.23 35.23
C HIS A 44 -12.75 8.91 33.85
N GLU A 45 -11.61 8.81 33.16
CA GLU A 45 -11.41 9.34 31.80
C GLU A 45 -11.27 8.27 30.69
N GLU A 46 -11.45 6.99 31.01
CA GLU A 46 -11.11 5.88 30.09
C GLU A 46 -12.10 5.71 28.92
N HIS A 47 -13.32 6.26 29.00
CA HIS A 47 -14.31 6.06 27.93
C HIS A 47 -14.11 6.98 26.71
N GLU A 48 -13.59 8.20 26.88
CA GLU A 48 -13.32 9.11 25.75
C GLU A 48 -11.99 8.77 25.05
N LYS A 49 -10.95 8.46 25.84
CA LYS A 49 -9.63 8.04 25.33
C LYS A 49 -9.67 6.71 24.57
N SER A 50 -10.62 5.82 24.90
CA SER A 50 -10.81 4.53 24.20
C SER A 50 -11.30 4.72 22.76
N GLY A 51 -12.28 5.60 22.55
CA GLY A 51 -12.82 5.89 21.21
C GLY A 51 -11.80 6.54 20.29
N GLU A 52 -11.07 7.55 20.79
CA GLU A 52 -10.03 8.24 20.02
C GLU A 52 -8.88 7.30 19.62
N LYS A 53 -8.43 6.45 20.56
CA LYS A 53 -7.41 5.42 20.28
C LYS A 53 -7.88 4.43 19.20
N ALA A 54 -9.12 3.97 19.27
CA ALA A 54 -9.69 3.03 18.29
C ALA A 54 -9.81 3.64 16.88
N VAL A 55 -10.20 4.92 16.78
CA VAL A 55 -10.26 5.65 15.50
C VAL A 55 -8.87 5.81 14.90
N LYS A 56 -7.88 6.19 15.71
CA LYS A 56 -6.48 6.34 15.26
C LYS A 56 -5.89 5.02 14.77
N GLU A 57 -6.12 3.93 15.49
CA GLU A 57 -5.62 2.60 15.14
C GLU A 57 -6.28 2.09 13.85
N SER A 58 -7.59 2.28 13.72
CA SER A 58 -8.32 1.99 12.48
C SER A 58 -7.76 2.78 11.30
N GLY A 59 -7.49 4.07 11.51
CA GLY A 59 -6.85 4.93 10.51
C GLY A 59 -5.51 4.36 10.05
N LYS A 60 -4.62 3.96 10.97
CA LYS A 60 -3.33 3.35 10.62
C LYS A 60 -3.49 2.05 9.82
N LEU A 61 -4.43 1.19 10.21
CA LEU A 61 -4.70 -0.06 9.49
C LEU A 61 -5.19 0.22 8.06
N LEU A 62 -6.07 1.20 7.88
CA LEU A 62 -6.51 1.64 6.55
C LEU A 62 -5.35 2.14 5.69
N GLY A 63 -4.41 2.89 6.28
CA GLY A 63 -3.21 3.37 5.59
C GLY A 63 -2.33 2.22 5.07
N TRP A 64 -2.01 1.25 5.92
CA TRP A 64 -1.24 0.07 5.51
C TRP A 64 -1.99 -0.82 4.50
N GLY A 65 -3.32 -0.93 4.67
CA GLY A 65 -4.19 -1.61 3.72
C GLY A 65 -4.14 -0.95 2.34
N ALA A 66 -4.25 0.38 2.28
CA ALA A 66 -4.15 1.15 1.04
C ALA A 66 -2.81 0.92 0.32
N VAL A 67 -1.69 0.99 1.05
CA VAL A 67 -0.34 0.72 0.52
C VAL A 67 -0.24 -0.69 -0.06
N SER A 68 -0.72 -1.70 0.68
CA SER A 68 -0.65 -3.11 0.27
C SER A 68 -1.46 -3.38 -1.01
N ILE A 69 -2.67 -2.83 -1.12
CA ILE A 69 -3.52 -2.95 -2.30
C ILE A 69 -2.91 -2.16 -3.48
N ALA A 70 -2.40 -0.96 -3.24
CA ALA A 70 -1.74 -0.15 -4.27
C ALA A 70 -0.51 -0.85 -4.86
N LEU A 71 0.33 -1.48 -4.02
CA LEU A 71 1.48 -2.27 -4.47
C LEU A 71 1.04 -3.45 -5.36
N SER A 72 -0.05 -4.13 -4.97
CA SER A 72 -0.63 -5.22 -5.77
C SER A 72 -1.10 -4.73 -7.15
N ALA A 73 -1.74 -3.57 -7.22
CA ALA A 73 -2.12 -2.94 -8.48
C ALA A 73 -0.90 -2.51 -9.31
N GLY A 74 0.12 -1.92 -8.65
CA GLY A 74 1.36 -1.45 -9.26
C GLY A 74 2.22 -2.57 -9.85
N ALA A 75 2.15 -3.78 -9.27
CA ALA A 75 2.86 -4.96 -9.75
C ALA A 75 2.44 -5.38 -11.18
N LEU A 76 1.25 -4.96 -11.65
CA LEU A 76 0.77 -5.27 -12.99
C LEU A 76 1.76 -4.82 -14.08
N PHE A 77 2.34 -3.63 -13.96
CA PHE A 77 3.25 -3.07 -14.97
C PHE A 77 4.55 -3.90 -15.14
N PRO A 78 5.35 -4.14 -14.08
CA PRO A 78 6.54 -4.98 -14.20
C PRO A 78 6.21 -6.41 -14.60
N LEU A 79 5.12 -7.00 -14.06
CA LEU A 79 4.71 -8.35 -14.45
C LEU A 79 4.40 -8.44 -15.95
N ARG A 80 3.67 -7.46 -16.51
CA ARG A 80 3.32 -7.43 -17.93
C ARG A 80 4.54 -7.18 -18.83
N ARG A 81 5.48 -6.34 -18.39
CA ARG A 81 6.68 -6.00 -19.19
C ARG A 81 7.73 -7.11 -19.16
N LYS A 82 7.82 -7.88 -18.07
CA LYS A 82 8.84 -8.91 -17.87
C LYS A 82 8.30 -10.33 -17.94
N THR A 83 7.04 -10.55 -18.32
CA THR A 83 6.40 -11.87 -18.31
C THR A 83 7.20 -12.94 -19.05
N LYS A 84 7.72 -12.64 -20.25
CA LYS A 84 8.53 -13.58 -21.05
C LYS A 84 9.80 -14.00 -20.31
N TRP A 85 10.45 -13.06 -19.65
CA TRP A 85 11.67 -13.31 -18.88
C TRP A 85 11.38 -14.12 -17.61
N ILE A 86 10.29 -13.81 -16.91
CA ILE A 86 9.83 -14.53 -15.71
C ILE A 86 9.48 -15.98 -16.07
N ILE A 87 8.68 -16.21 -17.11
CA ILE A 87 8.28 -17.54 -17.56
C ILE A 87 9.49 -18.37 -18.01
N LYS A 88 10.49 -17.75 -18.67
CA LYS A 88 11.74 -18.43 -19.06
C LYS A 88 12.58 -18.85 -17.85
N THR A 89 12.56 -18.06 -16.79
CA THR A 89 13.35 -18.30 -15.57
C THR A 89 12.67 -19.32 -14.65
N PHE A 90 11.34 -19.29 -14.57
CA PHE A 90 10.53 -20.15 -13.71
C PHE A 90 9.45 -20.89 -14.53
N PRO A 91 9.84 -21.88 -15.35
CA PRO A 91 8.90 -22.60 -16.21
C PRO A 91 7.80 -23.33 -15.42
N ASN A 92 8.14 -23.86 -14.23
CA ASN A 92 7.19 -24.57 -13.36
C ASN A 92 6.09 -23.67 -12.80
N ALA A 93 6.32 -22.35 -12.71
CA ALA A 93 5.35 -21.37 -12.23
C ALA A 93 4.63 -20.63 -13.36
N LYS A 94 4.83 -21.02 -14.62
CA LYS A 94 4.25 -20.33 -15.80
C LYS A 94 2.74 -20.13 -15.67
N GLN A 95 2.02 -21.19 -15.32
CA GLN A 95 0.55 -21.15 -15.21
C GLN A 95 0.11 -20.19 -14.10
N PHE A 96 0.81 -20.19 -12.96
CA PHE A 96 0.58 -19.24 -11.88
C PHE A 96 0.76 -17.79 -12.34
N PHE A 97 1.88 -17.45 -13.00
CA PHE A 97 2.13 -16.08 -13.47
C PHE A 97 1.13 -15.62 -14.54
N VAL A 98 0.72 -16.51 -15.45
CA VAL A 98 -0.29 -16.20 -16.46
C VAL A 98 -1.65 -15.96 -15.80
N SER A 99 -2.06 -16.81 -14.85
CA SER A 99 -3.31 -16.63 -14.10
C SER A 99 -3.30 -15.35 -13.27
N LEU A 100 -2.20 -15.08 -12.57
CA LEU A 100 -2.02 -13.85 -11.79
C LEU A 100 -2.08 -12.61 -12.68
N LEU A 101 -1.42 -12.61 -13.83
CA LEU A 101 -1.48 -11.50 -14.78
C LEU A 101 -2.90 -11.28 -15.32
N LYS A 102 -3.64 -12.35 -15.62
CA LYS A 102 -5.05 -12.25 -16.04
C LYS A 102 -5.92 -11.67 -14.93
N LEU A 103 -5.74 -12.14 -13.70
CA LEU A 103 -6.49 -11.66 -12.53
C LEU A 103 -6.20 -10.18 -12.26
N LEU A 104 -4.91 -9.81 -12.16
CA LEU A 104 -4.51 -8.42 -11.97
C LEU A 104 -5.01 -7.53 -13.10
N THR A 105 -4.96 -7.97 -14.36
CA THR A 105 -5.47 -7.15 -15.49
C THR A 105 -6.98 -6.96 -15.41
N LYS A 106 -7.74 -8.00 -15.04
CA LYS A 106 -9.20 -7.94 -14.92
C LYS A 106 -9.63 -7.05 -13.76
N TRP A 107 -8.97 -7.17 -12.62
CA TRP A 107 -9.35 -6.50 -11.38
C TRP A 107 -8.59 -5.19 -11.13
N HIS A 108 -7.63 -4.81 -11.98
CA HIS A 108 -6.76 -3.64 -11.78
C HIS A 108 -7.52 -2.36 -11.42
N MET A 109 -8.60 -2.06 -12.16
CA MET A 109 -9.39 -0.85 -11.89
C MET A 109 -10.09 -0.91 -10.53
N LEU A 110 -10.61 -2.08 -10.14
CA LEU A 110 -11.29 -2.25 -8.85
C LEU A 110 -10.29 -2.21 -7.69
N ILE A 111 -9.14 -2.88 -7.83
CA ILE A 111 -8.04 -2.86 -6.85
C ILE A 111 -7.52 -1.44 -6.68
N GLY A 112 -7.29 -0.71 -7.79
CA GLY A 112 -6.85 0.68 -7.74
C GLY A 112 -7.87 1.62 -7.10
N ALA A 113 -9.17 1.46 -7.42
CA ALA A 113 -10.24 2.21 -6.80
C ALA A 113 -10.35 1.92 -5.28
N ALA A 114 -10.22 0.66 -4.88
CA ALA A 114 -10.21 0.26 -3.47
C ALA A 114 -9.01 0.87 -2.73
N ALA A 115 -7.81 0.84 -3.32
CA ALA A 115 -6.63 1.49 -2.73
C ALA A 115 -6.85 2.99 -2.52
N PHE A 116 -7.43 3.68 -3.51
CA PHE A 116 -7.76 5.10 -3.39
C PHE A 116 -8.83 5.38 -2.33
N ALA A 117 -9.89 4.58 -2.28
CA ALA A 117 -10.92 4.72 -1.25
C ALA A 117 -10.34 4.52 0.16
N LEU A 118 -9.48 3.51 0.36
CA LEU A 118 -8.81 3.29 1.64
C LEU A 118 -7.85 4.42 2.01
N ALA A 119 -7.09 4.96 1.04
CA ALA A 119 -6.20 6.09 1.28
C ALA A 119 -6.98 7.37 1.68
N ALA A 120 -8.10 7.63 1.01
CA ALA A 120 -8.98 8.75 1.37
C ALA A 120 -9.60 8.54 2.75
N ALA A 121 -10.11 7.34 3.04
CA ALA A 121 -10.68 7.01 4.35
C ALA A 121 -9.63 7.12 5.46
N HIS A 122 -8.41 6.64 5.23
CA HIS A 122 -7.26 6.83 6.13
C HIS A 122 -7.06 8.31 6.45
N GLY A 123 -6.96 9.19 5.43
CA GLY A 123 -6.80 10.62 5.64
C GLY A 123 -7.94 11.27 6.43
N ILE A 124 -9.19 10.87 6.17
CA ILE A 124 -10.37 11.36 6.89
C ILE A 124 -10.33 10.94 8.36
N PHE A 125 -10.02 9.67 8.65
CA PHE A 125 -9.92 9.15 10.02
C PHE A 125 -8.79 9.83 10.80
N MET A 126 -7.64 10.01 10.15
CA MET A 126 -6.51 10.72 10.77
C MET A 126 -6.86 12.18 11.07
N TYR A 127 -7.56 12.86 10.16
CA TYR A 127 -8.02 14.24 10.40
C TYR A 127 -8.97 14.34 11.60
N PHE A 128 -9.95 13.42 11.72
CA PHE A 128 -10.85 13.42 12.88
C PHE A 128 -10.15 13.04 14.19
N SER A 129 -9.13 12.18 14.14
CA SER A 129 -8.39 11.77 15.33
C SER A 129 -7.37 12.81 15.79
N GLU A 130 -6.64 13.46 14.87
CA GLU A 130 -5.57 14.40 15.24
C GLU A 130 -6.05 15.85 15.32
N GLY A 131 -7.17 16.18 14.68
CA GLY A 131 -7.82 17.49 14.74
C GLY A 131 -7.00 18.65 14.14
N LYS A 132 -5.85 18.35 13.53
CA LYS A 132 -4.89 19.32 12.97
C LYS A 132 -4.25 18.75 11.71
N LEU A 133 -3.75 19.63 10.85
CA LEU A 133 -2.97 19.28 9.66
C LEU A 133 -1.57 19.87 9.80
N GLU A 134 -0.58 19.01 9.94
CA GLU A 134 0.83 19.39 9.87
C GLU A 134 1.40 19.07 8.49
N THR A 135 2.69 19.34 8.32
CA THR A 135 3.39 19.13 7.04
C THR A 135 3.25 17.69 6.55
N ARG A 136 3.28 16.72 7.47
CA ARG A 136 3.12 15.29 7.16
C ARG A 136 1.77 15.02 6.51
N GLU A 137 0.68 15.55 7.05
CA GLU A 137 -0.68 15.33 6.52
C GLU A 137 -0.86 16.01 5.15
N TYR A 138 -0.30 17.21 4.96
CA TYR A 138 -0.32 17.88 3.64
C TYR A 138 0.39 17.06 2.56
N VAL A 139 1.54 16.45 2.88
CA VAL A 139 2.26 15.56 1.96
C VAL A 139 1.39 14.33 1.60
N GLY A 140 0.68 13.76 2.58
CA GLY A 140 -0.26 12.66 2.36
C GLY A 140 -1.46 13.04 1.48
N ILE A 141 -2.02 14.24 1.68
CA ILE A 141 -3.12 14.79 0.85
C ILE A 141 -2.66 14.98 -0.59
N ILE A 142 -1.47 15.56 -0.81
CA ILE A 142 -0.90 15.77 -2.15
C ILE A 142 -0.69 14.42 -2.85
N GLY A 143 -0.11 13.44 -2.16
CA GLY A 143 0.07 12.09 -2.71
C GLY A 143 -1.26 11.44 -3.10
N THR A 144 -2.27 11.55 -2.24
CA THR A 144 -3.62 11.04 -2.50
C THR A 144 -4.29 11.75 -3.68
N ALA A 145 -4.12 13.07 -3.80
CA ALA A 145 -4.63 13.85 -4.93
C ALA A 145 -4.02 13.39 -6.27
N PHE A 146 -2.69 13.19 -6.32
CA PHE A 146 -2.04 12.62 -7.50
C PHE A 146 -2.58 11.23 -7.84
N MET A 147 -2.85 10.39 -6.84
CA MET A 147 -3.45 9.07 -7.05
C MET A 147 -4.88 9.16 -7.61
N GLY A 148 -5.67 10.13 -7.14
CA GLY A 148 -7.01 10.42 -7.68
C GLY A 148 -6.97 10.88 -9.15
N ILE A 149 -6.07 11.82 -9.49
CA ILE A 149 -5.87 12.25 -10.88
C ILE A 149 -5.39 11.06 -11.73
N ALA A 150 -4.47 10.24 -11.21
CA ALA A 150 -4.03 9.04 -11.90
C ALA A 150 -5.19 8.07 -12.17
N ALA A 151 -6.13 7.91 -11.23
CA ALA A 151 -7.32 7.09 -11.41
C ALA A 151 -8.18 7.61 -12.58
N ILE A 152 -8.37 8.93 -12.70
CA ILE A 152 -9.07 9.55 -13.84
C ILE A 152 -8.36 9.17 -15.15
N PHE A 153 -7.05 9.38 -15.25
CA PHE A 153 -6.27 8.96 -16.43
C PHE A 153 -6.37 7.45 -16.69
N GLY A 154 -6.43 6.62 -15.64
CA GLY A 154 -6.63 5.17 -15.73
C GLY A 154 -7.98 4.81 -16.36
N THR A 155 -9.06 5.49 -15.97
CA THR A 155 -10.39 5.29 -16.57
C THR A 155 -10.43 5.74 -18.03
N VAL A 156 -9.80 6.87 -18.38
CA VAL A 156 -9.67 7.32 -19.77
C VAL A 156 -8.84 6.32 -20.59
N LEU A 157 -7.73 5.82 -20.04
CA LEU A 157 -6.87 4.81 -20.67
C LEU A 157 -7.61 3.48 -20.91
N SER A 158 -8.56 3.12 -20.05
CA SER A 158 -9.37 1.91 -20.21
C SER A 158 -10.20 1.93 -21.50
N LYS A 159 -10.65 3.12 -21.91
CA LYS A 159 -11.36 3.38 -23.16
C LYS A 159 -10.39 3.58 -24.34
N ASN A 160 -9.24 4.22 -24.09
CA ASN A 160 -8.25 4.60 -25.11
C ASN A 160 -6.91 3.86 -24.97
N LYS A 161 -6.95 2.52 -24.97
CA LYS A 161 -5.80 1.65 -24.62
C LYS A 161 -4.56 1.85 -25.48
N ALA A 162 -4.72 2.33 -26.73
CA ALA A 162 -3.63 2.56 -27.68
C ALA A 162 -2.82 3.83 -27.37
N SER A 163 -3.37 4.79 -26.64
CA SER A 163 -2.69 6.06 -26.35
C SER A 163 -1.50 5.86 -25.42
N SER A 164 -0.29 6.02 -25.97
CA SER A 164 0.96 5.97 -25.22
C SER A 164 1.10 7.13 -24.23
N SER A 165 0.62 8.33 -24.62
CA SER A 165 0.68 9.54 -23.79
C SER A 165 -0.15 9.40 -22.52
N ILE A 166 -1.41 8.96 -22.62
CA ILE A 166 -2.30 8.78 -21.46
C ILE A 166 -1.73 7.72 -20.51
N ARG A 167 -1.13 6.65 -21.05
CA ARG A 167 -0.44 5.63 -20.25
C ARG A 167 0.77 6.20 -19.51
N SER A 168 1.58 7.01 -20.19
CA SER A 168 2.74 7.66 -19.58
C SER A 168 2.32 8.61 -18.47
N ALA A 169 1.26 9.40 -18.68
CA ALA A 169 0.70 10.29 -17.67
C ALA A 169 0.18 9.50 -16.46
N HIS A 170 -0.60 8.43 -16.67
CA HIS A 170 -1.08 7.58 -15.59
C HIS A 170 0.07 7.00 -14.74
N ILE A 171 1.11 6.45 -15.38
CA ILE A 171 2.28 5.89 -14.69
C ILE A 171 3.08 6.99 -13.98
N GLY A 172 3.30 8.14 -14.63
CA GLY A 172 4.04 9.27 -14.06
C GLY A 172 3.35 9.87 -12.84
N LEU A 173 2.03 10.01 -12.88
CA LEU A 173 1.22 10.45 -11.74
C LEU A 173 1.29 9.45 -10.58
N LEU A 174 1.16 8.15 -10.85
CA LEU A 174 1.29 7.11 -9.80
C LEU A 174 2.69 7.06 -9.20
N PHE A 175 3.74 7.25 -10.03
CA PHE A 175 5.10 7.32 -9.53
C PHE A 175 5.30 8.52 -8.61
N THR A 176 4.82 9.69 -9.04
CA THR A 176 4.86 10.92 -8.23
C THR A 176 4.09 10.74 -6.92
N ALA A 177 2.88 10.19 -6.97
CA ALA A 177 2.10 9.84 -5.79
C ALA A 177 2.88 8.92 -4.84
N GLY A 178 3.53 7.88 -5.38
CA GLY A 178 4.37 6.96 -4.61
C GLY A 178 5.51 7.67 -3.88
N VAL A 179 6.17 8.64 -4.51
CA VAL A 179 7.22 9.45 -3.87
C VAL A 179 6.66 10.25 -2.69
N PHE A 180 5.53 10.95 -2.88
CA PHE A 180 4.87 11.68 -1.79
C PHE A 180 4.42 10.75 -0.66
N ILE A 181 3.88 9.56 -0.98
CA ILE A 181 3.47 8.56 0.02
C ILE A 181 4.68 8.08 0.83
N VAL A 182 5.82 7.83 0.19
CA VAL A 182 7.05 7.45 0.90
C VAL A 182 7.46 8.57 1.86
N PHE A 183 7.49 9.83 1.42
CA PHE A 183 7.79 10.96 2.30
C PHE A 183 6.79 11.09 3.45
N HIS A 184 5.49 10.91 3.18
CA HIS A 184 4.44 10.96 4.20
C HIS A 184 4.64 9.90 5.31
N ILE A 185 5.19 8.73 4.99
CA ILE A 185 5.46 7.66 5.95
C ILE A 185 6.69 7.97 6.83
N PHE A 186 7.67 8.70 6.29
CA PHE A 186 8.95 8.98 6.95
C PHE A 186 9.02 10.33 7.68
N LEU A 187 8.10 11.25 7.40
CA LEU A 187 7.90 12.49 8.15
C LEU A 187 7.07 12.23 9.42
#